data_AF-A0A349HJN7-F1
#
_entry.id   AF-A0A349HJN7-F1
#
_cell.length_a   1.000
_cell.length_b   1.000
_cell.length_c   1.000
_cell.angle_alpha   90.00
_cell.angle_beta   90.00
_cell.angle_gamma   90.00
#
_symmetry.space_group_name_H-M   'P 1'
#
loop_
_entity.id
_entity.type
_entity.pdbx_description
1 polymer ?
#
loop_
_entity_poly.entity_id
_entity_poly.type
_entity_poly.pdbx_seq_one_letter_code
_entity_poly.pdbx_strand_id
1 'polypeptide(L)'
;VFIVATFAWFFSLEKGACPARRQNNFFTGLFHDIPELLTRDIISPVKQSDPTIGELIREYEEQEMERRIMAPLKENGYDRIADRLGYFLGVETGSEFDAAALIDGCAKKISTEELDARYNDDSYDPKDGKLLKLCDHLAAFMEAYNALQNGITSPHLHQAYWRISQSYMENPVVAGIHVGPLLADFE
;
A
#
# COMPACT_ATOMS: atom_id res chain seq x y z
N VAL A 1 -5.00 4.40 5.85
CA VAL A 1 -6.04 4.51 4.79
C VAL A 1 -6.13 5.81 3.94
N PHE A 2 -6.96 6.84 4.21
CA PHE A 2 -7.27 7.91 3.21
C PHE A 2 -6.07 8.79 2.80
N ILE A 3 -5.17 9.08 3.74
CA ILE A 3 -3.97 9.86 3.46
C ILE A 3 -3.02 9.10 2.51
N VAL A 4 -2.95 7.77 2.63
CA VAL A 4 -2.18 6.89 1.73
C VAL A 4 -2.73 6.99 0.30
N ALA A 5 -4.05 6.89 0.13
CA ALA A 5 -4.71 7.06 -1.16
C ALA A 5 -4.42 8.44 -1.78
N THR A 6 -4.43 9.49 -0.95
CA THR A 6 -4.17 10.87 -1.38
C THR A 6 -2.73 11.06 -1.85
N PHE A 7 -1.75 10.57 -1.09
CA PHE A 7 -0.35 10.57 -1.53
C PHE A 7 -0.14 9.74 -2.79
N ALA A 8 -0.76 8.56 -2.85
CA ALA A 8 -0.65 7.69 -4.01
C ALA A 8 -1.14 8.41 -5.28
N TRP A 9 -2.23 9.16 -5.19
CA TRP A 9 -2.72 9.99 -6.30
C TRP A 9 -1.76 11.10 -6.69
N PHE A 10 -1.30 11.93 -5.74
CA PHE A 10 -0.42 13.07 -6.04
C PHE A 10 0.95 12.64 -6.55
N PHE A 11 1.56 11.60 -5.97
CA PHE A 11 2.83 11.07 -6.47
C PHE A 11 2.68 10.38 -7.82
N SER A 12 1.53 9.77 -8.11
CA SER A 12 1.26 9.27 -9.46
C SER A 12 1.17 10.39 -10.49
N LEU A 13 0.62 11.56 -10.12
CA LEU A 13 0.63 12.75 -10.99
C LEU A 13 2.05 13.25 -11.24
N GLU A 14 2.84 13.42 -10.18
CA GLU A 14 4.23 13.87 -10.27
C GLU A 14 5.08 12.94 -11.14
N LYS A 15 4.86 11.63 -11.01
CA LYS A 15 5.57 10.60 -11.78
C LYS A 15 5.15 10.54 -13.26
N GLY A 16 4.09 11.25 -13.67
CA GLY A 16 3.56 11.16 -15.03
C GLY A 16 2.88 9.81 -15.31
N ALA A 17 2.28 9.19 -14.29
CA ALA A 17 1.54 7.94 -14.42
C ALA A 17 0.35 8.09 -15.38
N CYS A 18 -0.04 7.05 -16.12
CA CYS A 18 -1.26 7.09 -16.94
C CYS A 18 -2.54 7.18 -16.07
N PRO A 19 -3.68 7.62 -16.62
CA PRO A 19 -4.94 7.73 -15.87
C PRO A 19 -5.33 6.46 -15.09
N ALA A 20 -5.24 5.28 -15.71
CA ALA A 20 -5.55 4.02 -15.05
C ALA A 20 -4.62 3.78 -13.84
N ARG A 21 -3.31 4.00 -14.01
CA ARG A 21 -2.33 3.87 -12.93
C ARG A 21 -2.66 4.76 -11.73
N ARG A 22 -3.06 6.02 -11.98
CA ARG A 22 -3.42 6.97 -10.91
C ARG A 22 -4.63 6.47 -10.12
N GLN A 23 -5.66 6.00 -10.83
CA GLN A 23 -6.87 5.46 -10.20
C GLN A 23 -6.56 4.20 -9.41
N ASN A 24 -5.75 3.30 -9.97
CA ASN A 24 -5.37 2.06 -9.32
C ASN A 24 -4.57 2.30 -8.05
N ASN A 25 -3.60 3.20 -8.12
CA ASN A 25 -2.83 3.60 -6.96
C ASN A 25 -3.74 4.26 -5.89
N PHE A 26 -4.67 5.13 -6.28
CA PHE A 26 -5.61 5.71 -5.32
C PHE A 26 -6.46 4.65 -4.60
N PHE A 27 -7.09 3.74 -5.35
CA PHE A 27 -7.97 2.73 -4.78
C PHE A 27 -7.22 1.64 -4.02
N THR A 28 -6.04 1.23 -4.47
CA THR A 28 -5.18 0.34 -3.66
C THR A 28 -4.80 1.02 -2.36
N GLY A 29 -4.36 2.29 -2.37
CA GLY A 29 -4.09 3.02 -1.15
C GLY A 29 -5.32 3.18 -0.24
N LEU A 30 -6.52 3.27 -0.81
CA LEU A 30 -7.77 3.36 -0.04
C LEU A 30 -8.18 2.01 0.59
N PHE A 31 -7.82 0.89 -0.02
CA PHE A 31 -8.31 -0.43 0.39
C PHE A 31 -7.26 -1.33 1.03
N HIS A 32 -5.97 -0.99 0.98
CA HIS A 32 -4.89 -1.85 1.48
C HIS A 32 -5.07 -2.33 2.93
N ASP A 33 -5.61 -1.48 3.81
CA ASP A 33 -5.85 -1.81 5.22
C ASP A 33 -7.14 -2.61 5.48
N ILE A 34 -7.98 -2.91 4.47
CA ILE A 34 -9.23 -3.65 4.69
C ILE A 34 -8.99 -5.01 5.36
N PRO A 35 -8.03 -5.85 4.91
CA PRO A 35 -7.74 -7.12 5.57
C PRO A 35 -7.41 -6.94 7.06
N GLU A 36 -6.59 -5.94 7.41
CA GLU A 36 -6.19 -5.65 8.79
C GLU A 36 -7.38 -5.15 9.63
N LEU A 37 -8.25 -4.32 9.04
CA LEU A 37 -9.44 -3.79 9.69
C LEU A 37 -10.40 -4.92 10.12
N LEU A 38 -10.49 -6.00 9.34
CA LEU A 38 -11.37 -7.13 9.64
C LEU A 38 -10.89 -7.96 10.84
N THR A 39 -9.61 -7.87 11.18
CA THR A 39 -8.97 -8.61 12.28
C THR A 39 -8.63 -7.73 13.49
N ARG A 40 -9.19 -6.52 13.54
CA ARG A 40 -8.98 -5.51 14.60
C ARG A 40 -7.56 -4.93 14.65
N ASP A 41 -6.92 -4.83 13.49
CA ASP A 41 -5.68 -4.09 13.30
C ASP A 41 -4.54 -4.57 14.23
N ILE A 42 -4.03 -5.77 13.93
CA ILE A 42 -2.92 -6.36 14.67
C ILE A 42 -1.63 -5.63 14.28
N ILE A 43 -1.10 -4.83 15.20
CA ILE A 43 0.09 -4.00 14.97
C ILE A 43 1.31 -4.79 14.44
N SER A 44 2.11 -4.16 13.58
CA SER A 44 3.27 -4.78 12.91
C SER A 44 4.29 -5.43 13.86
N PRO A 45 4.61 -4.89 15.05
CA PRO A 45 5.54 -5.55 15.98
C PRO A 45 5.08 -6.94 16.43
N VAL A 46 3.77 -7.18 16.50
CA VAL A 46 3.21 -8.51 16.82
C VAL A 46 3.31 -9.42 15.61
N LYS A 47 2.96 -8.93 14.41
CA LYS A 47 3.10 -9.67 13.14
C LYS A 47 4.54 -10.13 12.89
N GLN A 48 5.52 -9.35 13.34
CA GLN A 48 6.96 -9.61 13.15
C GLN A 48 7.62 -10.37 14.32
N SER A 49 6.88 -10.67 15.38
CA SER A 49 7.44 -11.29 16.59
C SER A 49 7.86 -12.74 16.39
N ASP A 50 7.14 -13.48 15.55
CA ASP A 50 7.43 -14.87 15.16
C ASP A 50 6.88 -15.14 13.75
N PRO A 51 7.63 -15.79 12.85
CA PRO A 51 7.17 -16.08 11.49
C PRO A 51 5.85 -16.87 11.45
N THR A 52 5.70 -17.85 12.36
CA THR A 52 4.49 -18.68 12.47
C THR A 52 3.28 -17.83 12.87
N ILE A 53 3.48 -16.88 13.80
CA ILE A 53 2.42 -15.95 14.21
C ILE A 53 2.03 -15.05 13.03
N GLY A 54 3.01 -14.53 12.28
CA GLY A 54 2.77 -13.73 11.09
C GLY A 54 1.95 -14.47 10.03
N GLU A 55 2.29 -15.73 9.76
CA GLU A 55 1.56 -16.60 8.82
C GLU A 55 0.12 -16.85 9.29
N LEU A 56 -0.08 -17.20 10.57
CA LEU A 56 -1.42 -17.42 11.13
C LEU A 56 -2.31 -16.17 11.07
N ILE A 57 -1.74 -14.99 11.34
CA ILE A 57 -2.47 -13.72 11.22
C ILE A 57 -2.89 -13.49 9.78
N ARG A 58 -1.96 -13.68 8.83
CA ARG A 58 -2.25 -13.52 7.40
C ARG A 58 -3.35 -14.48 6.93
N GLU A 59 -3.27 -15.76 7.30
CA GLU A 59 -4.30 -16.74 6.97
C GLU A 59 -5.68 -16.32 7.52
N TYR A 60 -5.72 -15.75 8.73
CA TYR A 60 -6.96 -15.28 9.33
C TYR A 60 -7.51 -14.03 8.64
N GLU A 61 -6.65 -13.08 8.26
CA GLU A 61 -7.00 -11.90 7.46
C GLU A 61 -7.59 -12.31 6.11
N GLU A 62 -6.95 -13.27 5.41
CA GLU A 62 -7.43 -13.82 4.14
C GLU A 62 -8.78 -14.52 4.28
N GLN A 63 -8.97 -15.33 5.33
CA GLN A 63 -10.25 -16.00 5.61
C GLN A 63 -11.38 -15.02 5.91
N GLU A 64 -11.13 -14.00 6.74
CA GLU A 64 -12.13 -12.99 7.05
C GLU A 64 -12.45 -12.11 5.84
N MET A 65 -11.46 -11.80 5.01
CA MET A 65 -11.65 -11.08 3.75
C MET A 65 -12.55 -11.87 2.79
N GLU A 66 -12.30 -13.17 2.62
CA GLU A 66 -13.14 -14.02 1.77
C GLU A 66 -14.56 -14.12 2.35
N ARG A 67 -14.69 -14.47 3.63
CA ARG A 67 -15.97 -14.71 4.29
C ARG A 67 -16.86 -13.47 4.35
N ARG A 68 -16.29 -12.30 4.62
CA ARG A 68 -17.06 -11.09 4.92
C ARG A 68 -17.22 -10.15 3.74
N ILE A 69 -16.33 -10.21 2.76
CA ILE A 69 -16.32 -9.28 1.63
C ILE A 69 -16.42 -10.02 0.30
N MET A 70 -15.46 -10.89 -0.04
CA MET A 70 -15.38 -11.44 -1.40
C MET A 70 -16.53 -12.39 -1.72
N ALA A 71 -16.82 -13.36 -0.85
CA ALA A 71 -17.91 -14.32 -1.06
C ALA A 71 -19.28 -13.61 -1.10
N PRO A 72 -19.63 -12.70 -0.15
CA PRO A 72 -20.86 -11.92 -0.25
C PRO A 72 -20.98 -11.11 -1.54
N LEU A 73 -19.89 -10.49 -2.03
CA LEU A 73 -19.91 -9.77 -3.31
C LEU A 73 -20.23 -10.71 -4.48
N LYS A 74 -19.53 -11.84 -4.58
CA LYS A 74 -19.71 -12.83 -5.66
C LYS A 74 -21.10 -13.47 -5.62
N GLU A 75 -21.55 -13.93 -4.45
CA GLU A 75 -22.86 -14.58 -4.27
C GLU A 75 -24.04 -13.66 -4.63
N ASN A 76 -23.85 -12.34 -4.54
CA ASN A 76 -24.85 -11.34 -4.88
C ASN A 76 -24.65 -10.71 -6.29
N GLY A 77 -23.81 -11.32 -7.14
CA GLY A 77 -23.62 -10.92 -8.53
C GLY A 77 -22.75 -9.67 -8.75
N TYR A 78 -21.92 -9.30 -7.76
CA TYR A 78 -20.96 -8.20 -7.85
C TYR A 78 -19.55 -8.69 -8.19
N ASP A 79 -19.42 -9.71 -9.05
CA ASP A 79 -18.15 -10.32 -9.42
C ASP A 79 -17.13 -9.28 -9.89
N ARG A 80 -17.56 -8.33 -10.74
CA ARG A 80 -16.69 -7.25 -11.23
C ARG A 80 -16.11 -6.38 -10.12
N ILE A 81 -16.84 -6.17 -9.02
CA ILE A 81 -16.37 -5.41 -7.87
C ILE A 81 -15.39 -6.26 -7.06
N ALA A 82 -15.72 -7.54 -6.85
CA ALA A 82 -14.84 -8.49 -6.16
C ALA A 82 -13.50 -8.64 -6.91
N ASP A 83 -13.51 -8.79 -8.23
CA ASP A 83 -12.32 -8.88 -9.06
C ASP A 83 -11.49 -7.60 -8.97
N ARG A 84 -12.14 -6.44 -9.03
CA ARG A 84 -11.44 -5.15 -8.95
C ARG A 84 -10.79 -4.95 -7.57
N LEU A 85 -11.50 -5.31 -6.50
CA LEU A 85 -10.95 -5.28 -5.15
C LEU A 85 -9.80 -6.27 -4.98
N GLY A 86 -9.95 -7.49 -5.52
CA GLY A 86 -8.89 -8.50 -5.53
C GLY A 86 -7.63 -8.03 -6.27
N TYR A 87 -7.78 -7.34 -7.40
CA TYR A 87 -6.66 -6.72 -8.10
C TYR A 87 -5.94 -5.66 -7.25
N PHE A 88 -6.70 -4.79 -6.59
CA PHE A 88 -6.14 -3.75 -5.72
C PHE A 88 -5.37 -4.35 -4.54
N LEU A 89 -5.93 -5.39 -3.92
CA LEU A 89 -5.32 -6.13 -2.82
C LEU A 89 -4.22 -7.11 -3.27
N GLY A 90 -4.00 -7.22 -4.58
CA GLY A 90 -2.94 -8.06 -5.15
C GLY A 90 -3.14 -9.55 -4.93
N VAL A 91 -4.39 -10.03 -4.95
CA VAL A 91 -4.71 -11.46 -4.78
C VAL A 91 -3.95 -12.34 -5.80
N GLU A 92 -3.83 -11.90 -7.06
CA GLU A 92 -3.09 -12.61 -8.09
C GLU A 92 -1.56 -12.38 -8.02
N THR A 93 -1.12 -11.26 -7.46
CA THR A 93 0.30 -10.86 -7.44
C THR A 93 1.02 -11.21 -6.14
N GLY A 94 0.29 -11.56 -5.09
CA GLY A 94 0.77 -11.93 -3.76
C GLY A 94 0.74 -10.81 -2.72
N SER A 95 0.68 -9.55 -3.16
CA SER A 95 0.54 -8.36 -2.32
C SER A 95 -0.01 -7.16 -3.12
N GLU A 96 -0.77 -6.33 -2.43
CA GLU A 96 -1.18 -4.98 -2.79
C GLU A 96 0.01 -4.07 -3.15
N PHE A 97 1.17 -4.28 -2.52
CA PHE A 97 2.40 -3.52 -2.71
C PHE A 97 3.34 -4.10 -3.77
N ASP A 98 2.90 -5.11 -4.52
CA ASP A 98 3.59 -5.54 -5.73
C ASP A 98 3.14 -4.73 -6.94
N ALA A 99 4.11 -4.33 -7.78
CA ALA A 99 3.80 -3.70 -9.05
C ALA A 99 3.15 -4.73 -9.99
N ALA A 100 2.10 -4.30 -10.67
CA ALA A 100 1.26 -5.17 -11.49
C ALA A 100 0.85 -4.50 -12.80
N ALA A 101 0.62 -5.31 -13.82
CA ALA A 101 0.00 -4.92 -15.06
C ALA A 101 -0.82 -6.09 -15.63
N LEU A 102 -1.86 -5.77 -16.40
CA LEU A 102 -2.67 -6.72 -17.16
C LEU A 102 -1.92 -7.12 -18.42
N ILE A 103 -1.50 -8.39 -18.49
CA ILE A 103 -0.75 -8.95 -19.62
C ILE A 103 -1.44 -10.25 -20.04
N ASP A 104 -1.85 -10.33 -21.30
CA ASP A 104 -2.64 -11.45 -21.84
C ASP A 104 -3.96 -11.70 -21.08
N GLY A 105 -4.54 -10.64 -20.51
CA GLY A 105 -5.81 -10.71 -19.76
C GLY A 105 -5.68 -11.15 -18.31
N CYS A 106 -4.47 -11.36 -17.78
CA CYS A 106 -4.21 -11.70 -16.38
C CYS A 106 -3.36 -10.64 -15.69
N ALA A 107 -3.58 -10.41 -14.38
CA ALA A 107 -2.71 -9.53 -13.61
C ALA A 107 -1.37 -10.23 -13.35
N LYS A 108 -0.28 -9.66 -13.87
CA LYS A 108 1.07 -10.19 -13.66
C LYS A 108 1.87 -9.24 -12.79
N LYS A 109 2.57 -9.82 -11.81
CA LYS A 109 3.60 -9.12 -11.05
C LYS A 109 4.75 -8.75 -11.98
N ILE A 110 5.15 -7.48 -11.95
CA ILE A 110 6.23 -6.93 -12.77
C ILE A 110 7.16 -6.07 -11.90
N SER A 111 8.33 -5.71 -12.44
CA SER A 111 9.22 -4.75 -11.78
C SER A 111 8.70 -3.31 -11.92
N THR A 112 9.12 -2.41 -11.02
CA THR A 112 8.82 -0.98 -11.14
C THR A 112 9.44 -0.39 -12.42
N GLU A 113 10.60 -0.89 -12.83
CA GLU A 113 11.31 -0.47 -14.03
C GLU A 113 10.52 -0.85 -15.30
N GLU A 114 9.96 -2.06 -15.35
CA GLU A 114 9.07 -2.47 -16.44
C GLU A 114 7.75 -1.69 -16.44
N LEU A 115 7.18 -1.46 -15.26
CA LEU A 115 5.98 -0.66 -15.09
C LEU A 115 6.17 0.73 -15.70
N ASP A 116 7.30 1.37 -15.41
CA ASP A 116 7.63 2.71 -15.90
C ASP A 116 8.00 2.72 -17.38
N ALA A 117 8.77 1.74 -17.85
CA ALA A 117 9.31 1.75 -19.21
C ALA A 117 8.36 1.18 -20.28
N ARG A 118 7.43 0.29 -19.91
CA ARG A 118 6.64 -0.51 -20.87
C ARG A 118 5.14 -0.50 -20.60
N TYR A 119 4.73 -0.43 -19.33
CA TYR A 119 3.33 -0.67 -18.95
C TYR A 119 2.61 0.56 -18.38
N ASN A 120 3.18 1.76 -18.53
CA ASN A 120 2.54 3.02 -18.12
C ASN A 120 1.52 3.51 -19.18
N ASP A 121 0.57 2.65 -19.53
CA ASP A 121 -0.52 2.93 -20.47
C ASP A 121 -1.82 2.31 -19.94
N ASP A 122 -2.95 2.95 -20.21
CA ASP A 122 -4.25 2.53 -19.66
C ASP A 122 -4.65 1.11 -20.10
N SER A 123 -4.18 0.65 -21.26
CA SER A 123 -4.48 -0.69 -21.78
C SER A 123 -3.87 -1.83 -20.94
N TYR A 124 -2.84 -1.54 -20.14
CA TYR A 124 -2.21 -2.50 -19.24
C TYR A 124 -2.75 -2.43 -17.81
N ASP A 125 -3.75 -1.57 -17.52
CA ASP A 125 -4.32 -1.37 -16.18
C ASP A 125 -3.27 -1.33 -15.03
N PRO A 126 -2.17 -0.58 -15.16
CA PRO A 126 -1.00 -0.65 -14.27
C PRO A 126 -1.29 -0.31 -12.80
N LYS A 127 -0.53 -0.92 -11.87
CA LYS A 127 -0.53 -0.61 -10.44
C LYS A 127 0.92 -0.50 -9.94
N ASP A 128 1.25 0.58 -9.22
CA ASP A 128 2.60 0.82 -8.68
C ASP A 128 2.70 0.48 -7.19
N GLY A 129 2.97 -0.78 -6.91
CA GLY A 129 3.12 -1.27 -5.54
C GLY A 129 4.25 -0.61 -4.73
N LYS A 130 5.36 -0.23 -5.38
CA LYS A 130 6.50 0.41 -4.68
C LYS A 130 6.16 1.84 -4.26
N LEU A 131 5.44 2.58 -5.10
CA LEU A 131 4.91 3.91 -4.77
C LEU A 131 3.85 3.81 -3.66
N LEU A 132 2.99 2.80 -3.70
CA LEU A 132 1.99 2.56 -2.65
C LEU A 132 2.63 2.30 -1.28
N LYS A 133 3.67 1.46 -1.25
CA LYS A 133 4.41 1.18 -0.01
C LYS A 133 5.11 2.42 0.54
N LEU A 134 5.63 3.29 -0.34
CA LEU A 134 6.16 4.59 0.06
C LEU A 134 5.06 5.45 0.71
N CYS A 135 3.87 5.51 0.13
CA CYS A 135 2.76 6.31 0.66
C CYS A 135 2.29 5.81 2.04
N ASP A 136 2.23 4.50 2.22
CA ASP A 136 1.91 3.88 3.51
C ASP A 136 2.95 4.24 4.59
N HIS A 137 4.24 4.05 4.30
CA HIS A 137 5.32 4.43 5.21
C HIS A 137 5.30 5.92 5.57
N LEU A 138 4.99 6.81 4.62
CA LEU A 138 4.88 8.25 4.88
C LEU A 138 3.68 8.60 5.76
N ALA A 139 2.55 7.91 5.57
CA ALA A 139 1.39 8.08 6.44
C ALA A 139 1.70 7.66 7.89
N ALA A 140 2.34 6.50 8.08
CA ALA A 140 2.77 6.03 9.39
C ALA A 140 3.78 6.99 10.05
N PHE A 141 4.69 7.58 9.25
CA PHE A 141 5.60 8.62 9.74
C PHE A 141 4.86 9.86 10.25
N MET A 142 3.91 10.38 9.46
CA MET A 142 3.13 11.57 9.85
C MET A 142 2.28 11.32 11.08
N GLU A 143 1.72 10.12 11.21
CA GLU A 143 0.99 9.72 12.42
C GLU A 143 1.91 9.70 13.64
N ALA A 144 3.10 9.11 13.51
CA ALA A 144 4.09 9.08 14.58
C ALA A 144 4.55 10.49 14.98
N TYR A 145 4.84 11.37 14.01
CA TYR A 145 5.22 12.76 14.27
C TYR A 145 4.10 13.52 14.99
N ASN A 146 2.86 13.44 14.51
CA ASN A 146 1.72 14.11 15.13
C ASN A 146 1.48 13.62 16.56
N ALA A 147 1.62 12.31 16.81
CA ALA A 147 1.51 11.76 18.16
C ALA A 147 2.57 12.34 19.10
N LEU A 148 3.83 12.43 18.66
CA LEU A 148 4.92 13.03 19.42
C LEU A 148 4.68 14.53 19.70
N GLN A 149 4.25 15.30 18.70
CA GLN A 149 3.95 16.74 18.84
C GLN A 149 2.79 16.99 19.83
N ASN A 150 1.84 16.07 19.92
CA ASN A 150 0.72 16.14 20.87
C ASN A 150 1.05 15.53 22.25
N GLY A 151 2.32 15.19 22.52
CA GLY A 151 2.78 14.69 23.81
C GLY A 151 2.47 13.22 24.09
N ILE A 152 2.03 12.44 23.09
CA ILE A 152 1.92 10.99 23.20
C ILE A 152 3.31 10.41 22.96
N THR A 153 3.97 9.98 24.03
CA THR A 153 5.35 9.49 23.96
C THR A 153 5.47 8.03 24.35
N SER A 154 6.15 7.23 23.53
CA SER A 154 6.64 5.91 23.91
C SER A 154 8.00 5.64 23.25
N PRO A 155 8.86 4.79 23.84
CA PRO A 155 10.14 4.42 23.22
C PRO A 155 9.96 3.83 21.81
N HIS A 156 8.90 3.03 21.61
CA HIS A 156 8.58 2.44 20.32
C HIS A 156 8.18 3.48 19.27
N LEU A 157 7.43 4.53 19.67
CA LEU A 157 7.03 5.60 18.77
C LEU A 157 8.22 6.45 18.33
N HIS A 158 9.11 6.80 19.26
CA HIS A 158 10.37 7.48 18.92
C HIS A 158 11.22 6.62 17.99
N GLN A 159 11.36 5.32 18.27
CA GLN A 159 12.13 4.42 17.44
C GLN A 159 11.54 4.30 16.02
N ALA A 160 10.21 4.24 15.89
CA ALA A 160 9.53 4.23 14.60
C ALA A 160 9.79 5.51 13.81
N TYR A 161 9.60 6.68 14.44
CA TYR A 161 9.89 7.99 13.84
C TYR A 161 11.34 8.09 13.35
N TRP A 162 12.31 7.74 14.21
CA TRP A 162 13.73 7.77 13.86
C TRP A 162 14.07 6.80 12.74
N ARG A 163 13.58 5.55 12.80
CA ARG A 163 13.84 4.54 11.77
C ARG A 163 13.34 4.98 10.40
N ILE A 164 12.13 5.54 10.35
CA ILE A 164 11.55 6.00 9.08
C ILE A 164 12.32 7.23 8.56
N SER A 165 12.65 8.19 9.43
CA SER A 165 13.45 9.36 9.05
C SER A 165 14.82 8.98 8.47
N GLN A 166 15.55 8.10 9.16
CA GLN A 166 16.86 7.63 8.71
C GLN A 166 16.78 6.91 7.36
N SER A 167 15.75 6.07 7.16
CA SER A 167 15.55 5.37 5.88
C SER A 167 15.48 6.31 4.68
N TYR A 168 14.85 7.49 4.85
CA TYR A 168 14.71 8.46 3.77
C TYR A 168 15.89 9.44 3.67
N MET A 169 16.69 9.60 4.73
CA MET A 169 17.98 10.29 4.64
C MET A 169 18.99 9.47 3.84
N GLU A 170 19.05 8.15 4.06
CA GLU A 170 19.96 7.26 3.34
C GLU A 170 19.54 7.02 1.89
N ASN A 171 18.23 6.90 1.64
CA ASN A 171 17.67 6.73 0.31
C ASN A 171 16.51 7.71 0.05
N PRO A 172 16.81 8.94 -0.39
CA PRO A 172 15.81 9.99 -0.53
C PRO A 172 14.91 9.83 -1.74
N VAL A 173 15.23 8.93 -2.70
CA VAL A 173 14.43 8.70 -3.90
C VAL A 173 13.84 7.29 -3.90
N VAL A 174 12.53 7.20 -3.77
CA VAL A 174 11.80 5.92 -3.76
C VAL A 174 10.71 5.95 -4.82
N ALA A 175 10.65 4.92 -5.65
CA ALA A 175 9.71 4.82 -6.77
C ALA A 175 9.75 6.04 -7.72
N GLY A 176 10.88 6.73 -7.84
CA GLY A 176 11.03 7.94 -8.66
C GLY A 176 10.55 9.23 -7.98
N ILE A 177 10.16 9.17 -6.71
CA ILE A 177 9.73 10.33 -5.91
C ILE A 177 10.84 10.72 -4.95
N HIS A 178 11.21 12.01 -4.95
CA HIS A 178 12.18 12.55 -4.01
C HIS A 178 11.49 12.95 -2.69
N VAL A 179 11.69 12.14 -1.65
CA VAL A 179 11.00 12.24 -0.36
C VAL A 179 11.66 13.26 0.58
N GLY A 180 12.98 13.46 0.45
CA GLY A 180 13.75 14.36 1.34
C GLY A 180 13.13 15.75 1.56
N PRO A 181 12.74 16.50 0.52
CA PRO A 181 12.09 17.81 0.65
C PRO A 181 10.78 17.76 1.43
N LEU A 182 10.00 16.68 1.33
CA LEU A 182 8.76 16.54 2.09
C LEU A 182 9.04 16.40 3.59
N LEU A 183 10.12 15.71 3.96
CA LEU A 183 10.47 15.48 5.36
C LEU A 183 11.15 16.68 6.02
N ALA A 184 11.71 17.60 5.23
CA ALA A 184 12.37 18.81 5.74
C ALA A 184 11.44 19.74 6.52
N ASP A 185 10.12 19.64 6.30
CA ASP A 185 9.12 20.43 7.01
C ASP A 185 8.71 19.83 8.38
N PHE A 186 9.23 18.64 8.74
CA PHE A 186 8.87 17.87 9.95
C PHE A 186 9.98 17.88 11.03
N GLU A 187 10.70 19.01 11.15
CA GLU A 187 11.65 19.28 12.24
C GLU A 187 10.96 19.62 13.58
#